data_AF-A0A7V8N225-F1
#
_entry.id   AF-A0A7V8N225-F1
#
_cell.length_a   1.000
_cell.length_b   1.000
_cell.length_c   1.000
_cell.angle_alpha   90.00
_cell.angle_beta   90.00
_cell.angle_gamma   90.00
#
_symmetry.space_group_name_H-M   'P 1'
#
loop_
_entity.id
_entity.type
_entity.pdbx_description
1 polymer ?
#
loop_
_entity_poly.entity_id
_entity_poly.type
_entity_poly.pdbx_seq_one_letter_code
_entity_poly.pdbx_strand_id
1 'polypeptide(L)'
;MNQTLKQNKKKHNRYIVLTGLTLIIGIILIAVYETSLGKNIKKEDVSSQSETLTKKAEENLTPAELNLTSTQNGREIKLTKFMATKKKFIFDYQFKLDDERLKELLTKQLAAGSNYQSIHFSLFADSDMSNDLVGGGISFPAFRIEGDTFYGTANFTYDSKKLPDDTNLTLQISQLSWEDWDERRTAEAQANVSEAGSSFTVPTALQYDGDWRFNITYQPLTQTSKPQITKVNNIEDIKADSDALQTTVAFTIPVRAETMPDLEIYKDGVKIKSPSFTTKPKGDKTQFKLSFDMSALDKTSIYKIQVNSVDEIKQQATEIGTFDMQNKVS
;
A
#
# COMPACT_ATOMS: atom_id res chain seq x y z
N MET A 1 7.79 -56.72 65.34
CA MET A 1 8.98 -55.89 65.56
C MET A 1 9.27 -55.16 64.24
N ASN A 2 9.19 -53.82 64.28
CA ASN A 2 9.20 -52.91 63.13
C ASN A 2 10.48 -52.99 62.29
N GLN A 3 10.34 -53.09 60.97
CA GLN A 3 11.34 -52.61 60.03
C GLN A 3 10.70 -51.63 59.04
N THR A 4 10.95 -50.35 59.31
CA THR A 4 10.68 -49.20 58.47
C THR A 4 11.32 -49.33 57.08
N LEU A 5 10.49 -49.28 56.04
CA LEU A 5 10.90 -49.01 54.65
C LEU A 5 11.51 -47.59 54.58
N LYS A 6 12.84 -47.52 54.63
CA LYS A 6 13.59 -46.31 54.23
C LYS A 6 13.36 -46.09 52.73
N GLN A 7 12.31 -45.34 52.38
CA GLN A 7 12.18 -44.74 51.06
C GLN A 7 13.43 -43.90 50.78
N ASN A 8 14.14 -44.27 49.73
CA ASN A 8 15.39 -43.67 49.32
C ASN A 8 15.15 -42.26 48.78
N LYS A 9 15.06 -41.27 49.69
CA LYS A 9 14.83 -39.83 49.42
C LYS A 9 15.75 -39.23 48.36
N LYS A 10 16.89 -39.87 48.07
CA LYS A 10 17.84 -39.43 47.03
C LYS A 10 17.36 -39.68 45.60
N LYS A 11 16.57 -40.73 45.33
CA LYS A 11 16.04 -41.02 43.98
C LYS A 11 14.79 -40.19 43.67
N HIS A 12 13.92 -39.96 44.66
CA HIS A 12 12.71 -39.14 44.49
C HIS A 12 13.05 -37.66 44.26
N ASN A 13 14.07 -37.12 44.96
CA ASN A 13 14.56 -35.75 44.71
C ASN A 13 15.20 -35.58 43.32
N ARG A 14 15.85 -36.61 42.76
CA ARG A 14 16.41 -36.52 41.40
C ARG A 14 15.32 -36.45 40.33
N TYR A 15 14.22 -37.19 40.51
CA TYR A 15 13.09 -37.12 39.58
C TYR A 15 12.32 -35.80 39.70
N ILE A 16 12.13 -35.24 40.90
CA ILE A 16 11.49 -33.92 41.08
C ILE A 16 12.35 -32.78 40.51
N VAL A 17 13.68 -32.87 40.66
CA VAL A 17 14.60 -31.88 40.05
C VAL A 17 14.66 -32.05 38.52
N LEU A 18 14.61 -33.28 37.98
CA LEU A 18 14.57 -33.49 36.52
C LEU A 18 13.25 -33.05 35.90
N THR A 19 12.09 -33.34 36.52
CA THR A 19 10.79 -32.87 36.00
C THR A 19 10.64 -31.36 36.12
N GLY A 20 11.21 -30.74 37.16
CA GLY A 20 11.31 -29.29 37.29
C GLY A 20 12.19 -28.65 36.21
N LEU A 21 13.36 -29.24 35.90
CA LEU A 21 14.25 -28.72 34.85
C LEU A 21 13.65 -28.86 33.44
N THR A 22 12.92 -29.94 33.12
CA THR A 22 12.26 -30.09 31.82
C THR A 22 11.11 -29.09 31.63
N LEU A 23 10.40 -28.72 32.70
CA LEU A 23 9.36 -27.68 32.66
C LEU A 23 9.97 -26.27 32.49
N ILE A 24 11.09 -25.99 33.15
CA ILE A 24 11.79 -24.70 33.00
C ILE A 24 12.40 -24.57 31.59
N ILE A 25 12.97 -25.64 31.02
CA ILE A 25 13.48 -25.63 29.64
C ILE A 25 12.34 -25.49 28.63
N GLY A 26 11.17 -26.11 28.88
CA GLY A 26 9.98 -25.93 28.05
C GLY A 26 9.43 -24.51 28.07
N ILE A 27 9.39 -23.86 29.25
CA ILE A 27 8.94 -22.46 29.40
C ILE A 27 9.98 -21.50 28.81
N ILE A 28 11.29 -21.78 28.92
CA ILE A 28 12.34 -20.99 28.26
C ILE A 28 12.30 -21.18 26.75
N LEU A 29 12.02 -22.38 26.23
CA LEU A 29 11.85 -22.61 24.79
C LEU A 29 10.59 -21.92 24.26
N ILE A 30 9.47 -21.92 24.98
CA ILE A 30 8.26 -21.18 24.60
C ILE A 30 8.50 -19.67 24.69
N ALA A 31 9.15 -19.17 25.74
CA ALA A 31 9.48 -17.76 25.87
C ALA A 31 10.54 -17.30 24.85
N VAL A 32 11.50 -18.15 24.48
CA VAL A 32 12.48 -17.90 23.40
C VAL A 32 11.83 -18.02 22.02
N TYR A 33 10.83 -18.90 21.84
CA TYR A 33 10.07 -19.01 20.59
C TYR A 33 9.11 -17.84 20.42
N GLU A 34 8.42 -17.40 21.47
CA GLU A 34 7.56 -16.21 21.48
C GLU A 34 8.37 -14.90 21.40
N THR A 35 9.55 -14.83 22.00
CA THR A 35 10.46 -13.67 21.81
C THR A 35 11.22 -13.70 20.49
N SER A 36 11.45 -14.87 19.88
CA SER A 36 12.03 -15.03 18.53
C SER A 36 11.01 -14.71 17.43
N LEU A 37 9.75 -15.13 17.58
CA LEU A 37 8.64 -14.69 16.71
C LEU A 37 8.32 -13.21 16.94
N GLY A 38 8.38 -12.72 18.18
CA GLY A 38 8.16 -11.32 18.52
C GLY A 38 9.30 -10.35 18.15
N LYS A 39 10.52 -10.85 17.88
CA LYS A 39 11.68 -10.02 17.46
C LYS A 39 12.12 -10.21 16.01
N ASN A 40 11.69 -11.26 15.31
CA ASN A 40 11.97 -11.43 13.89
C ASN A 40 10.82 -11.00 12.94
N ILE A 41 9.73 -10.44 13.48
CA ILE A 41 8.78 -9.62 12.71
C ILE A 41 9.11 -8.14 12.93
N LYS A 42 10.34 -7.78 12.57
CA LYS A 42 10.73 -6.42 12.15
C LYS A 42 11.66 -6.55 10.94
N LYS A 43 11.25 -7.35 9.96
CA LYS A 43 11.45 -6.90 8.58
C LYS A 43 10.32 -5.91 8.36
N GLU A 44 10.69 -4.66 8.18
CA GLU A 44 9.78 -3.61 7.75
C GLU A 44 9.00 -4.14 6.56
N ASP A 45 7.73 -4.39 6.82
CA ASP A 45 6.77 -4.85 5.84
C ASP A 45 6.40 -3.60 5.02
N VAL A 46 7.22 -3.32 4.01
CA VAL A 46 7.11 -2.11 3.17
C VAL A 46 5.84 -2.14 2.32
N SER A 47 5.17 -3.30 2.16
CA SER A 47 3.95 -3.41 1.34
C SER A 47 2.64 -3.21 2.11
N SER A 48 2.63 -3.32 3.44
CA SER A 48 1.40 -3.24 4.27
C SER A 48 1.14 -1.86 4.89
N GLN A 49 2.10 -0.93 4.81
CA GLN A 49 1.95 0.41 5.39
C GLN A 49 1.04 1.35 4.58
N SER A 50 0.85 1.15 3.27
CA SER A 50 -0.10 1.98 2.52
C SER A 50 -1.55 1.71 2.92
N GLU A 51 -1.88 0.50 3.37
CA GLU A 51 -3.25 0.12 3.77
C GLU A 51 -3.65 0.65 5.16
N THR A 52 -2.70 0.84 6.06
CA THR A 52 -2.98 1.27 7.44
C THR A 52 -3.08 2.80 7.57
N LEU A 53 -2.40 3.54 6.70
CA LEU A 53 -2.23 4.99 6.85
C LEU A 53 -3.44 5.81 6.36
N THR A 54 -4.28 5.24 5.50
CA THR A 54 -5.53 5.87 5.02
C THR A 54 -6.71 5.58 5.96
N LYS A 55 -6.76 4.44 6.65
CA LYS A 55 -7.88 4.04 7.52
C LYS A 55 -8.27 5.08 8.57
N LYS A 56 -7.31 5.68 9.28
CA LYS A 56 -7.61 6.68 10.34
C LYS A 56 -8.15 8.01 9.84
N ALA A 57 -7.76 8.45 8.64
CA ALA A 57 -8.27 9.67 8.03
C ALA A 57 -9.63 9.42 7.33
N GLU A 58 -9.81 8.21 6.81
CA GLU A 58 -11.04 7.73 6.17
C GLU A 58 -12.15 7.41 7.18
N GLU A 59 -11.86 7.05 8.44
CA GLU A 59 -12.90 6.81 9.46
C GLU A 59 -13.79 8.04 9.75
N ASN A 60 -13.28 9.26 9.51
CA ASN A 60 -14.05 10.51 9.65
C ASN A 60 -14.82 10.91 8.38
N LEU A 61 -14.58 10.22 7.27
CA LEU A 61 -15.40 10.25 6.07
C LEU A 61 -15.97 8.86 5.90
N THR A 62 -17.04 8.54 6.61
CA THR A 62 -17.86 7.39 6.22
C THR A 62 -18.77 7.83 5.07
N PRO A 63 -18.46 7.57 3.78
CA PRO A 63 -19.54 7.26 2.86
C PRO A 63 -20.38 6.15 3.49
N ALA A 64 -21.69 6.21 3.29
CA ALA A 64 -22.56 5.09 3.62
C ALA A 64 -21.96 3.79 3.04
N GLU A 65 -21.96 2.72 3.83
CA GLU A 65 -21.52 1.40 3.41
C GLU A 65 -22.16 1.06 2.05
N LEU A 66 -21.33 0.96 1.02
CA LEU A 66 -21.81 0.68 -0.33
C LEU A 66 -22.05 -0.83 -0.41
N ASN A 67 -23.15 -1.26 -1.03
CA ASN A 67 -23.49 -2.68 -1.08
C ASN A 67 -23.99 -3.03 -2.48
N LEU A 68 -23.20 -2.70 -3.50
CA LEU A 68 -23.54 -2.97 -4.89
C LEU A 68 -22.95 -4.31 -5.30
N THR A 69 -23.74 -5.17 -5.92
CA THR A 69 -23.31 -6.49 -6.40
C THR A 69 -23.42 -6.58 -7.91
N SER A 70 -22.46 -7.25 -8.53
CA SER A 70 -22.49 -7.58 -9.95
C SER A 70 -22.02 -9.01 -10.12
N THR A 71 -22.71 -9.78 -10.96
CA THR A 71 -22.39 -11.19 -11.20
C THR A 71 -22.16 -11.41 -12.68
N GLN A 72 -20.97 -11.89 -13.03
CA GLN A 72 -20.56 -12.23 -14.38
C GLN A 72 -19.74 -13.51 -14.36
N ASN A 73 -19.93 -14.36 -15.37
CA ASN A 73 -19.20 -15.62 -15.52
C ASN A 73 -19.18 -16.50 -14.25
N GLY A 74 -20.29 -16.51 -13.51
CA GLY A 74 -20.44 -17.29 -12.28
C GLY A 74 -19.74 -16.70 -11.04
N ARG A 75 -19.09 -15.55 -11.16
CA ARG A 75 -18.46 -14.85 -10.04
C ARG A 75 -19.24 -13.59 -9.68
N GLU A 76 -19.67 -13.52 -8.44
CA GLU A 76 -20.24 -12.30 -7.84
C GLU A 76 -19.11 -11.46 -7.24
N ILE A 77 -19.07 -10.19 -7.62
CA ILE A 77 -18.23 -9.17 -6.99
C ILE A 77 -19.15 -8.17 -6.30
N LYS A 78 -18.83 -7.85 -5.04
CA LYS A 78 -19.52 -6.84 -4.25
C LYS A 78 -18.61 -5.62 -4.05
N LEU A 79 -19.06 -4.45 -4.50
CA LEU A 79 -18.44 -3.16 -4.22
C LEU A 79 -18.92 -2.66 -2.86
N THR A 80 -17.99 -2.51 -1.92
CA THR A 80 -18.26 -2.21 -0.51
C THR A 80 -17.96 -0.76 -0.13
N LYS A 81 -17.14 -0.09 -0.93
CA LYS A 81 -16.77 1.31 -0.74
C LYS A 81 -16.49 1.95 -2.08
N PHE A 82 -16.89 3.20 -2.24
CA PHE A 82 -16.40 4.07 -3.31
C PHE A 82 -16.26 5.48 -2.76
N MET A 83 -15.06 6.03 -2.87
CA MET A 83 -14.74 7.42 -2.50
C MET A 83 -14.05 8.08 -3.67
N ALA A 84 -14.40 9.32 -3.96
CA ALA A 84 -13.75 10.06 -5.02
C ALA A 84 -13.55 11.51 -4.60
N THR A 85 -12.46 12.10 -5.07
CA THR A 85 -12.33 13.53 -5.31
C THR A 85 -12.39 13.73 -6.81
N LYS A 86 -12.32 14.99 -7.26
CA LYS A 86 -12.21 15.30 -8.69
C LYS A 86 -11.04 14.56 -9.37
N LYS A 87 -9.95 14.28 -8.65
CA LYS A 87 -8.67 13.83 -9.22
C LYS A 87 -8.29 12.40 -8.86
N LYS A 88 -8.96 11.78 -7.89
CA LYS A 88 -8.59 10.46 -7.36
C LYS A 88 -9.82 9.74 -6.88
N PHE A 89 -9.89 8.44 -7.07
CA PHE A 89 -10.88 7.62 -6.39
C PHE A 89 -10.26 6.38 -5.78
N ILE A 90 -10.97 5.82 -4.81
CA ILE A 90 -10.64 4.60 -4.08
C ILE A 90 -11.91 3.77 -4.04
N PHE A 91 -11.80 2.48 -4.32
CA PHE A 91 -12.90 1.56 -4.14
C PHE A 91 -12.45 0.24 -3.52
N ASP A 92 -13.31 -0.28 -2.65
CA ASP A 92 -13.13 -1.58 -2.02
C ASP A 92 -14.12 -2.56 -2.61
N TYR A 93 -13.63 -3.75 -2.94
CA TYR A 93 -14.46 -4.81 -3.48
C TYR A 93 -14.14 -6.13 -2.80
N GLN A 94 -15.11 -7.03 -2.79
CA GLN A 94 -14.96 -8.36 -2.24
C GLN A 94 -15.62 -9.40 -3.14
N PHE A 95 -15.12 -10.63 -3.06
CA PHE A 95 -15.76 -11.79 -3.66
C PHE A 95 -15.45 -13.04 -2.83
N LYS A 96 -16.27 -14.08 -3.02
CA LYS A 96 -16.06 -15.36 -2.36
C LYS A 96 -14.82 -16.05 -2.94
N LEU A 97 -13.92 -16.47 -2.06
CA LEU A 97 -12.73 -17.23 -2.41
C LEU A 97 -13.08 -18.73 -2.44
N ASP A 98 -13.65 -19.17 -3.55
CA ASP A 98 -14.10 -20.54 -3.80
C ASP A 98 -13.31 -21.29 -4.88
N ASP A 99 -12.33 -20.62 -5.49
CA ASP A 99 -11.42 -21.21 -6.46
C ASP A 99 -10.14 -21.68 -5.75
N GLU A 100 -9.94 -23.00 -5.69
CA GLU A 100 -8.78 -23.63 -5.06
C GLU A 100 -7.45 -23.21 -5.72
N ARG A 101 -7.45 -22.96 -7.03
CA ARG A 101 -6.24 -22.50 -7.73
C ARG A 101 -5.87 -21.08 -7.29
N LEU A 102 -6.87 -20.21 -7.11
CA LEU A 102 -6.62 -18.88 -6.58
C LEU A 102 -6.12 -18.95 -5.14
N LYS A 103 -6.73 -19.78 -4.28
CA LYS A 103 -6.28 -19.97 -2.89
C LYS A 103 -4.81 -20.38 -2.81
N GLU A 104 -4.37 -21.29 -3.69
CA GLU A 104 -2.97 -21.71 -3.76
C GLU A 104 -2.04 -20.54 -4.11
N LEU A 105 -2.36 -19.78 -5.17
CA LEU A 105 -1.57 -18.63 -5.59
C LEU A 105 -1.46 -17.57 -4.49
N LEU A 106 -2.58 -17.22 -3.85
CA LEU A 106 -2.61 -16.25 -2.76
C LEU A 106 -1.80 -16.73 -1.54
N THR A 107 -1.83 -18.02 -1.25
CA THR A 107 -1.04 -18.61 -0.14
C THR A 107 0.45 -18.45 -0.39
N LYS A 108 0.94 -18.77 -1.60
CA LYS A 108 2.34 -18.59 -1.98
C LYS A 108 2.75 -17.12 -1.89
N GLN A 109 1.88 -16.24 -2.38
CA GLN A 109 2.13 -14.81 -2.44
C GLN A 109 2.23 -14.18 -1.05
N LEU A 110 1.27 -14.47 -0.15
CA LEU A 110 1.26 -14.00 1.23
C LEU A 110 2.44 -14.55 2.04
N ALA A 111 2.81 -15.83 1.83
CA ALA A 111 3.98 -16.43 2.48
C ALA A 111 5.30 -15.71 2.12
N ALA A 112 5.33 -15.01 0.99
CA ALA A 112 6.46 -14.21 0.56
C ALA A 112 6.36 -12.73 0.95
N GLY A 113 5.34 -12.33 1.72
CA GLY A 113 5.12 -10.94 2.12
C GLY A 113 4.63 -10.05 0.98
N SER A 114 3.94 -10.61 -0.02
CA SER A 114 3.31 -9.85 -1.10
C SER A 114 1.79 -9.95 -1.02
N ASN A 115 1.12 -8.86 -1.37
CA ASN A 115 -0.33 -8.74 -1.41
C ASN A 115 -0.81 -8.02 -2.68
N TYR A 116 -0.10 -8.19 -3.80
CA TYR A 116 -0.43 -7.54 -5.07
C TYR A 116 -1.42 -8.36 -5.90
N GLN A 117 -2.42 -7.70 -6.45
CA GLN A 117 -3.30 -8.26 -7.46
C GLN A 117 -3.36 -7.29 -8.64
N SER A 118 -3.45 -7.78 -9.88
CA SER A 118 -3.63 -6.89 -11.04
C SER A 118 -5.11 -6.82 -11.38
N ILE A 119 -5.66 -5.60 -11.39
CA ILE A 119 -7.05 -5.30 -11.74
C ILE A 119 -7.10 -4.37 -12.94
N HIS A 120 -7.93 -4.70 -13.92
CA HIS A 120 -8.31 -3.77 -14.99
C HIS A 120 -9.73 -3.27 -14.75
N PHE A 121 -9.89 -1.96 -14.83
CA PHE A 121 -11.19 -1.31 -14.69
C PHE A 121 -11.29 -0.07 -15.58
N SER A 122 -12.53 0.34 -15.79
CA SER A 122 -12.90 1.59 -16.44
C SER A 122 -13.89 2.34 -15.56
N LEU A 123 -13.92 3.66 -15.69
CA LEU A 123 -14.86 4.51 -15.00
C LEU A 123 -15.54 5.39 -16.02
N PHE A 124 -16.87 5.34 -16.06
CA PHE A 124 -17.65 6.08 -17.03
C PHE A 124 -18.59 7.06 -16.33
N ALA A 125 -18.93 8.13 -17.02
CA ALA A 125 -20.15 8.86 -16.70
C ALA A 125 -21.35 7.99 -17.16
N ASP A 126 -22.40 7.86 -16.36
CA ASP A 126 -23.58 7.08 -16.74
C ASP A 126 -24.22 7.56 -18.06
N SER A 127 -24.10 8.86 -18.35
CA SER A 127 -24.59 9.46 -19.60
C SER A 127 -23.73 9.14 -20.83
N ASP A 128 -22.49 8.68 -20.64
CA ASP A 128 -21.54 8.41 -21.72
C ASP A 128 -20.57 7.28 -21.34
N MET A 129 -20.96 6.05 -21.66
CA MET A 129 -20.13 4.85 -21.51
C MET A 129 -19.07 4.70 -22.60
N SER A 130 -18.98 5.61 -23.57
CA SER A 130 -17.96 5.54 -24.64
C SER A 130 -16.65 6.22 -24.25
N ASN A 131 -16.70 7.17 -23.32
CA ASN A 131 -15.55 7.92 -22.84
C ASN A 131 -15.11 7.39 -21.46
N ASP A 132 -14.15 6.49 -21.46
CA ASP A 132 -13.48 6.04 -20.23
C ASP A 132 -12.70 7.20 -19.59
N LEU A 133 -13.09 7.56 -18.38
CA LEU A 133 -12.52 8.66 -17.60
C LEU A 133 -11.11 8.33 -17.08
N VAL A 134 -10.77 7.04 -16.96
CA VAL A 134 -9.44 6.58 -16.54
C VAL A 134 -8.56 6.12 -17.69
N GLY A 135 -9.16 5.81 -18.85
CA GLY A 135 -8.44 5.37 -20.05
C GLY A 135 -7.84 3.96 -19.94
N GLY A 136 -8.54 3.03 -19.29
CA GLY A 136 -8.07 1.67 -19.01
C GLY A 136 -7.19 1.61 -17.76
N GLY A 137 -7.81 1.83 -16.60
CA GLY A 137 -7.11 1.83 -15.32
C GLY A 137 -6.53 0.45 -15.01
N ILE A 138 -5.20 0.38 -14.88
CA ILE A 138 -4.49 -0.75 -14.27
C ILE A 138 -4.08 -0.30 -12.88
N SER A 139 -4.51 -1.04 -11.87
CA SER A 139 -4.03 -0.84 -10.49
C SER A 139 -3.44 -2.13 -9.96
N PHE A 140 -2.57 -2.00 -8.97
CA PHE A 140 -2.01 -3.10 -8.21
C PHE A 140 -2.53 -3.01 -6.77
N PRO A 141 -3.84 -3.22 -6.55
CA PRO A 141 -4.45 -3.15 -5.24
C PRO A 141 -3.75 -4.10 -4.28
N ALA A 142 -3.70 -3.63 -3.04
CA ALA A 142 -3.42 -4.49 -1.92
C ALA A 142 -4.68 -5.31 -1.61
N PHE A 143 -4.50 -6.57 -1.20
CA PHE A 143 -5.59 -7.43 -0.80
C PHE A 143 -5.37 -8.03 0.58
N ARG A 144 -6.49 -8.44 1.21
CA ARG A 144 -6.51 -9.28 2.39
C ARG A 144 -7.54 -10.38 2.25
N ILE A 145 -7.41 -11.42 3.07
CA ILE A 145 -8.30 -12.58 3.09
C ILE A 145 -8.84 -12.72 4.52
N GLU A 146 -10.15 -12.85 4.66
CA GLU A 146 -10.80 -13.15 5.94
C GLU A 146 -11.75 -14.34 5.72
N GLY A 147 -11.39 -15.51 6.28
CA GLY A 147 -12.09 -16.76 6.02
C GLY A 147 -12.10 -17.10 4.52
N ASP A 148 -13.29 -17.32 3.96
CA ASP A 148 -13.49 -17.61 2.53
C ASP A 148 -13.79 -16.35 1.70
N THR A 149 -13.38 -15.16 2.15
CA THR A 149 -13.65 -13.90 1.45
C THR A 149 -12.35 -13.20 1.08
N PHE A 150 -12.23 -12.83 -0.20
CA PHE A 150 -11.19 -11.95 -0.71
C PHE A 150 -11.66 -10.50 -0.62
N TYR A 151 -10.80 -9.61 -0.14
CA TYR A 151 -11.03 -8.15 -0.12
C TYR A 151 -9.89 -7.45 -0.84
N GLY A 152 -10.21 -6.62 -1.83
CA GLY A 152 -9.23 -5.79 -2.55
C GLY A 152 -9.56 -4.30 -2.44
N THR A 153 -8.53 -3.47 -2.39
CA THR A 153 -8.63 -2.00 -2.37
C THR A 153 -7.86 -1.39 -3.52
N ALA A 154 -8.57 -0.84 -4.50
CA ALA A 154 -7.97 -0.15 -5.63
C ALA A 154 -8.00 1.37 -5.41
N ASN A 155 -6.89 2.03 -5.72
CA ASN A 155 -6.79 3.48 -5.75
C ASN A 155 -6.27 3.92 -7.11
N PHE A 156 -6.78 5.06 -7.61
CA PHE A 156 -6.41 5.56 -8.93
C PHE A 156 -6.53 7.08 -9.03
N THR A 157 -5.50 7.73 -9.56
CA THR A 157 -5.47 9.17 -9.83
C THR A 157 -5.72 9.41 -11.33
N TYR A 158 -6.63 10.32 -11.67
CA TYR A 158 -7.06 10.61 -13.05
C TYR A 158 -7.19 12.11 -13.30
N ASP A 159 -7.22 12.53 -14.58
CA ASP A 159 -7.39 13.95 -14.93
C ASP A 159 -8.86 14.36 -14.83
N SER A 160 -9.13 15.21 -13.85
CA SER A 160 -10.45 15.64 -13.43
C SER A 160 -11.20 16.54 -14.40
N LYS A 161 -10.54 17.07 -15.44
CA LYS A 161 -11.12 18.10 -16.32
C LYS A 161 -12.41 17.69 -17.03
N LYS A 162 -12.74 16.40 -16.99
CA LYS A 162 -13.89 15.82 -17.69
C LYS A 162 -15.10 15.52 -16.79
N LEU A 163 -15.00 15.67 -15.46
CA LEU A 163 -16.07 15.18 -14.57
C LEU A 163 -16.88 16.33 -13.92
N PRO A 164 -18.17 16.48 -14.25
CA PRO A 164 -19.09 17.35 -13.52
C PRO A 164 -19.35 16.83 -12.10
N ASP A 165 -19.72 17.73 -11.19
CA ASP A 165 -19.93 17.39 -9.77
C ASP A 165 -21.12 16.46 -9.51
N ASP A 166 -22.13 16.47 -10.39
CA ASP A 166 -23.42 15.77 -10.19
C ASP A 166 -23.65 14.60 -11.17
N THR A 167 -22.60 13.99 -11.69
CA THR A 167 -22.71 12.91 -12.68
C THR A 167 -22.57 11.54 -12.02
N ASN A 168 -23.64 10.72 -12.02
CA ASN A 168 -23.54 9.32 -11.64
C ASN A 168 -22.48 8.59 -12.49
N LEU A 169 -21.79 7.63 -11.88
CA LEU A 169 -20.70 6.91 -12.49
C LEU A 169 -21.02 5.43 -12.62
N THR A 170 -20.48 4.82 -13.68
CA THR A 170 -20.42 3.37 -13.80
C THR A 170 -18.98 2.94 -13.64
N LEU A 171 -18.68 2.22 -12.55
CA LEU A 171 -17.42 1.49 -12.43
C LEU A 171 -17.59 0.14 -13.11
N GLN A 172 -16.69 -0.18 -14.03
CA GLN A 172 -16.62 -1.48 -14.68
C GLN A 172 -15.29 -2.15 -14.32
N ILE A 173 -15.35 -3.29 -13.65
CA ILE A 173 -14.19 -4.18 -13.50
C ILE A 173 -14.23 -5.17 -14.66
N SER A 174 -13.18 -5.22 -15.45
CA SER A 174 -13.09 -6.07 -16.64
C SER A 174 -12.20 -7.30 -16.45
N GLN A 175 -11.20 -7.19 -15.56
CA GLN A 175 -10.23 -8.26 -15.34
C GLN A 175 -9.72 -8.27 -13.90
N LEU A 176 -9.58 -9.47 -13.33
CA LEU A 176 -8.79 -9.74 -12.13
C LEU A 176 -7.73 -10.78 -12.48
N SER A 177 -6.46 -10.54 -12.16
CA SER A 177 -5.38 -11.46 -12.50
C SER A 177 -4.27 -11.55 -11.45
N TRP A 178 -3.64 -12.73 -11.40
CA TRP A 178 -2.58 -13.09 -10.46
C TRP A 178 -1.43 -13.80 -11.17
N GLU A 179 -0.22 -13.53 -10.70
CA GLU A 179 1.01 -14.23 -11.08
C GLU A 179 1.30 -15.37 -10.11
N ASP A 180 2.07 -16.38 -10.53
CA ASP A 180 2.65 -17.35 -9.59
C ASP A 180 3.94 -16.75 -8.99
N TRP A 181 3.98 -16.68 -7.67
CA TRP A 181 5.10 -16.06 -6.96
C TRP A 181 6.40 -16.87 -7.05
N ASP A 182 6.33 -18.19 -7.24
CA ASP A 182 7.52 -19.02 -7.46
C ASP A 182 8.14 -18.74 -8.83
N GLU A 183 7.30 -18.59 -9.85
CA GLU A 183 7.73 -18.21 -11.20
C GLU A 183 8.31 -16.78 -11.21
N ARG A 184 7.64 -15.84 -10.52
CA ARG A 184 8.13 -14.47 -10.37
C ARG A 184 9.51 -14.42 -9.73
N ARG A 185 9.72 -15.11 -8.61
CA ARG A 185 11.03 -15.15 -7.93
C ARG A 185 12.11 -15.75 -8.82
N THR A 186 11.77 -16.75 -9.62
CA THR A 186 12.70 -17.38 -10.56
C THR A 186 13.08 -16.40 -11.67
N ALA A 187 12.10 -15.72 -12.27
CA ALA A 187 12.33 -14.71 -13.31
C ALA A 187 13.14 -13.52 -12.79
N GLU A 188 12.82 -13.03 -11.59
CA GLU A 188 13.55 -11.95 -10.92
C GLU A 188 15.01 -12.36 -10.62
N ALA A 189 15.23 -13.58 -10.12
CA ALA A 189 16.58 -14.08 -9.87
C ALA A 189 17.39 -14.21 -11.16
N GLN A 190 16.79 -14.65 -12.28
CA GLN A 190 17.46 -14.68 -13.58
C GLN A 190 17.78 -13.29 -14.10
N ALA A 191 16.84 -12.34 -13.95
CA ALA A 191 17.02 -10.95 -14.36
C ALA A 191 18.12 -10.24 -13.58
N ASN A 192 18.22 -10.50 -12.28
CA ASN A 192 19.25 -9.93 -11.41
C ASN A 192 20.66 -10.49 -11.69
N VAL A 193 20.76 -11.66 -12.35
CA VAL A 193 22.04 -12.26 -12.74
C VAL A 193 22.44 -11.86 -14.17
N SER A 194 21.47 -11.51 -15.02
CA SER A 194 21.72 -10.85 -16.30
C SER A 194 22.20 -9.41 -16.13
N GLU A 195 22.69 -8.79 -17.22
CA GLU A 195 23.24 -7.43 -17.22
C GLU A 195 22.36 -6.45 -16.41
N ALA A 196 23.02 -5.59 -15.64
CA ALA A 196 22.39 -4.63 -14.75
C ALA A 196 21.32 -3.82 -15.51
N GLY A 197 20.06 -3.99 -15.14
CA GLY A 197 18.91 -3.31 -15.76
C GLY A 197 18.02 -4.18 -16.65
N SER A 198 18.24 -5.50 -16.70
CA SER A 198 17.33 -6.41 -17.43
C SER A 198 15.94 -6.44 -16.78
N SER A 199 14.92 -6.01 -17.52
CA SER A 199 13.51 -6.15 -17.10
C SER A 199 13.04 -7.58 -17.27
N PHE A 200 12.15 -8.05 -16.40
CA PHE A 200 11.48 -9.35 -16.56
C PHE A 200 9.96 -9.19 -16.63
N THR A 201 9.32 -10.17 -17.21
CA THR A 201 7.86 -10.33 -17.20
C THR A 201 7.53 -11.73 -16.72
N VAL A 202 6.41 -11.85 -16.01
CA VAL A 202 5.89 -13.12 -15.52
C VAL A 202 4.55 -13.36 -16.21
N PRO A 203 4.29 -14.57 -16.75
CA PRO A 203 2.99 -14.90 -17.29
C PRO A 203 1.89 -14.80 -16.22
N THR A 204 0.70 -14.39 -16.64
CA THR A 204 -0.49 -14.47 -15.78
C THR A 204 -0.78 -15.94 -15.46
N ALA A 205 -0.77 -16.29 -14.18
CA ALA A 205 -1.06 -17.65 -13.72
C ALA A 205 -2.56 -17.91 -13.62
N LEU A 206 -3.36 -16.90 -13.26
CA LEU A 206 -4.82 -16.99 -13.21
C LEU A 206 -5.45 -15.66 -13.58
N GLN A 207 -6.50 -15.72 -14.40
CA GLN A 207 -7.24 -14.56 -14.86
C GLN A 207 -8.74 -14.84 -14.81
N TYR A 208 -9.49 -13.87 -14.31
CA TYR A 208 -10.93 -13.80 -14.43
C TYR A 208 -11.29 -12.62 -15.31
N ASP A 209 -11.88 -12.90 -16.47
CA ASP A 209 -12.47 -11.91 -17.35
C ASP A 209 -13.96 -11.76 -17.03
N GLY A 210 -14.45 -10.52 -17.08
CA GLY A 210 -15.86 -10.23 -16.84
C GLY A 210 -16.24 -8.81 -17.23
N ASP A 211 -17.49 -8.47 -16.97
CA ASP A 211 -18.02 -7.12 -17.16
C ASP A 211 -18.84 -6.74 -15.92
N TRP A 212 -18.15 -6.72 -14.77
CA TRP A 212 -18.79 -6.41 -13.49
C TRP A 212 -18.99 -4.91 -13.38
N ARG A 213 -20.25 -4.48 -13.60
CA ARG A 213 -20.65 -3.07 -13.58
C ARG A 213 -21.35 -2.70 -12.29
N PHE A 214 -21.04 -1.50 -11.80
CA PHE A 214 -21.59 -0.93 -10.58
C PHE A 214 -22.02 0.51 -10.83
N ASN A 215 -23.31 0.80 -10.65
CA ASN A 215 -23.85 2.14 -10.76
C ASN A 215 -23.64 2.88 -9.44
N ILE A 216 -22.87 3.96 -9.47
CA ILE A 216 -22.40 4.71 -8.33
C ILE A 216 -23.03 6.10 -8.36
N THR A 217 -23.73 6.45 -7.30
CA THR A 217 -24.10 7.85 -7.06
C THR A 217 -22.83 8.63 -6.71
N TYR A 218 -22.40 9.51 -7.61
CA TYR A 218 -21.19 10.28 -7.42
C TYR A 218 -21.42 11.41 -6.42
N GLN A 219 -20.66 11.38 -5.34
CA GLN A 219 -20.64 12.43 -4.33
C GLN A 219 -19.17 12.69 -3.98
N PRO A 220 -18.49 13.58 -4.72
CA PRO A 220 -17.08 13.81 -4.49
C PRO A 220 -16.84 14.45 -3.12
N LEU A 221 -15.78 13.99 -2.47
CA LEU A 221 -15.23 14.58 -1.27
C LEU A 221 -14.67 15.96 -1.61
N THR A 222 -15.24 16.99 -0.99
CA THR A 222 -14.93 18.40 -1.27
C THR A 222 -13.96 19.01 -0.25
N GLN A 223 -13.56 18.24 0.77
CA GLN A 223 -12.64 18.72 1.80
C GLN A 223 -11.29 19.03 1.18
N THR A 224 -10.80 20.23 1.45
CA THR A 224 -9.51 20.72 0.98
C THR A 224 -8.73 21.33 2.13
N SER A 225 -7.41 21.36 1.98
CA SER A 225 -6.54 22.06 2.92
C SER A 225 -5.34 22.66 2.19
N LYS A 226 -4.79 23.73 2.78
CA LYS A 226 -3.51 24.32 2.40
C LYS A 226 -2.50 23.92 3.46
N PRO A 227 -1.61 22.94 3.19
CA PRO A 227 -0.60 22.55 4.14
C PRO A 227 0.25 23.74 4.57
N GLN A 228 0.53 23.83 5.87
CA GLN A 228 1.54 24.73 6.37
C GLN A 228 2.92 24.16 6.02
N ILE A 229 3.76 24.98 5.39
CA ILE A 229 5.14 24.65 5.08
C ILE A 229 6.04 25.17 6.20
N THR A 230 6.92 24.31 6.72
CA THR A 230 7.89 24.66 7.77
C THR A 230 9.24 23.99 7.51
N LYS A 231 10.27 24.37 8.29
CA LYS A 231 11.63 23.80 8.22
C LYS A 231 12.20 23.70 6.79
N VAL A 232 12.01 24.76 6.01
CA VAL A 232 12.49 24.81 4.62
C VAL A 232 14.01 24.97 4.61
N ASN A 233 14.68 24.11 3.86
CA ASN A 233 16.11 24.17 3.59
C ASN A 233 16.36 23.96 2.10
N ASN A 234 17.04 24.92 1.47
CA ASN A 234 17.47 24.88 0.07
C ASN A 234 16.37 24.52 -0.95
N ILE A 235 15.12 24.90 -0.65
CA ILE A 235 13.94 24.70 -1.50
C ILE A 235 13.18 26.03 -1.60
N GLU A 236 12.68 26.33 -2.80
CA GLU A 236 11.96 27.55 -3.13
C GLU A 236 10.61 27.26 -3.80
N ASP A 237 9.77 28.29 -3.95
CA ASP A 237 8.52 28.26 -4.72
C ASP A 237 7.55 27.13 -4.32
N ILE A 238 7.53 26.74 -3.04
CA ILE A 238 6.71 25.61 -2.57
C ILE A 238 5.22 25.96 -2.66
N LYS A 239 4.49 25.15 -3.40
CA LYS A 239 3.03 25.18 -3.51
C LYS A 239 2.49 23.80 -3.22
N ALA A 240 1.64 23.71 -2.20
CA ALA A 240 0.99 22.48 -1.80
C ALA A 240 -0.52 22.68 -1.71
N ASP A 241 -1.25 21.69 -2.21
CA ASP A 241 -2.71 21.66 -2.26
C ASP A 241 -3.18 20.25 -1.90
N SER A 242 -3.91 20.14 -0.79
CA SER A 242 -4.46 18.87 -0.32
C SER A 242 -5.95 18.80 -0.61
N ASP A 243 -6.39 17.69 -1.20
CA ASP A 243 -7.78 17.26 -1.22
C ASP A 243 -8.00 16.11 -0.22
N ALA A 244 -9.22 15.60 -0.12
CA ALA A 244 -9.56 14.57 0.86
C ALA A 244 -8.78 13.26 0.70
N LEU A 245 -8.15 12.97 -0.44
CA LEU A 245 -7.49 11.68 -0.72
C LEU A 245 -6.01 11.79 -1.10
N GLN A 246 -5.51 12.99 -1.40
CA GLN A 246 -4.12 13.21 -1.81
C GLN A 246 -3.67 14.66 -1.62
N THR A 247 -2.36 14.87 -1.70
CA THR A 247 -1.73 16.20 -1.76
C THR A 247 -0.89 16.31 -3.02
N THR A 248 -1.10 17.37 -3.79
CA THR A 248 -0.22 17.76 -4.90
C THR A 248 0.76 18.81 -4.42
N VAL A 249 2.04 18.61 -4.71
CA VAL A 249 3.11 19.55 -4.35
C VAL A 249 3.93 19.90 -5.58
N ALA A 250 4.29 21.17 -5.70
CA ALA A 250 5.29 21.66 -6.62
C ALA A 250 6.29 22.56 -5.88
N PHE A 251 7.56 22.43 -6.18
CA PHE A 251 8.63 23.23 -5.57
C PHE A 251 9.83 23.32 -6.51
N THR A 252 10.81 24.14 -6.16
CA THR A 252 12.03 24.35 -6.96
C THR A 252 13.27 24.15 -6.08
N ILE A 253 14.28 23.47 -6.60
CA ILE A 253 15.63 23.40 -5.98
C ILE A 253 16.63 24.19 -6.82
N PRO A 254 17.60 24.88 -6.20
CA PRO A 254 18.64 25.62 -6.91
C PRO A 254 19.79 24.71 -7.38
N VAL A 255 19.46 23.62 -8.09
CA VAL A 255 20.42 22.66 -8.65
C VAL A 255 20.05 22.34 -10.10
N ARG A 256 21.03 22.37 -11.01
CA ARG A 256 20.88 21.89 -12.40
C ARG A 256 20.84 20.36 -12.40
N ALA A 257 19.85 19.78 -13.08
CA ALA A 257 19.61 18.34 -13.17
C ALA A 257 20.63 17.56 -14.02
N GLU A 258 21.93 17.71 -13.75
CA GLU A 258 22.97 16.77 -14.21
C GLU A 258 23.15 15.59 -13.24
N THR A 259 22.65 15.72 -12.01
CA THR A 259 22.51 14.61 -11.06
C THR A 259 21.08 14.07 -11.12
N MET A 260 20.89 12.75 -11.20
CA MET A 260 19.56 12.13 -11.03
C MET A 260 19.05 12.44 -9.62
N PRO A 261 18.05 13.32 -9.47
CA PRO A 261 17.54 13.64 -8.15
C PRO A 261 16.61 12.51 -7.69
N ASP A 262 16.78 12.09 -6.45
CA ASP A 262 15.88 11.17 -5.77
C ASP A 262 15.01 11.95 -4.76
N LEU A 263 13.84 11.41 -4.45
CA LEU A 263 12.90 12.00 -3.53
C LEU A 263 12.49 10.97 -2.49
N GLU A 264 12.64 11.33 -1.22
CA GLU A 264 12.16 10.55 -0.09
C GLU A 264 11.07 11.33 0.64
N ILE A 265 10.01 10.61 1.02
CA ILE A 265 8.95 11.17 1.85
C ILE A 265 8.92 10.42 3.17
N TYR A 266 8.82 11.17 4.26
CA TYR A 266 8.66 10.62 5.59
C TYR A 266 7.35 11.12 6.19
N LYS A 267 6.58 10.22 6.80
CA LYS A 267 5.41 10.55 7.62
C LYS A 267 5.76 10.29 9.08
N ASP A 268 5.72 11.33 9.90
CA ASP A 268 6.07 11.26 11.33
C ASP A 268 7.44 10.60 11.58
N GLY A 269 8.40 10.85 10.68
CA GLY A 269 9.75 10.30 10.73
C GLY A 269 9.92 8.91 10.12
N VAL A 270 8.84 8.25 9.69
CA VAL A 270 8.90 6.94 9.00
C VAL A 270 8.89 7.13 7.50
N LYS A 271 9.86 6.55 6.79
CA LYS A 271 9.93 6.61 5.32
C LYS A 271 8.72 5.90 4.73
N ILE A 272 7.99 6.58 3.84
CA ILE A 272 6.90 5.99 3.07
C ILE A 272 7.34 5.76 1.63
N LYS A 273 6.60 4.93 0.89
CA LYS A 273 6.85 4.71 -0.54
C LYS A 273 6.84 6.04 -1.28
N SER A 274 7.95 6.37 -1.93
CA SER A 274 8.05 7.58 -2.73
C SER A 274 7.09 7.51 -3.92
N PRO A 275 6.29 8.56 -4.14
CA PRO A 275 5.43 8.65 -5.31
C PRO A 275 6.27 8.86 -6.57
N SER A 276 5.68 8.58 -7.73
CA SER A 276 6.22 9.08 -8.98
C SER A 276 6.19 10.62 -8.99
N PHE A 277 7.27 11.23 -9.47
CA PHE A 277 7.38 12.67 -9.62
C PHE A 277 7.90 13.04 -11.00
N THR A 278 7.72 14.30 -11.36
CA THR A 278 8.24 14.87 -12.61
C THR A 278 9.16 16.04 -12.30
N THR A 279 10.20 16.18 -13.11
CA THR A 279 11.16 17.28 -13.03
C THR A 279 11.14 18.09 -14.31
N LYS A 280 11.28 19.41 -14.20
CA LYS A 280 11.44 20.32 -15.34
C LYS A 280 12.56 21.32 -15.08
N PRO A 281 13.50 21.51 -16.02
CA PRO A 281 14.48 22.59 -15.92
C PRO A 281 13.79 23.97 -15.86
N LYS A 282 14.29 24.86 -14.99
CA LYS A 282 13.85 26.25 -14.85
C LYS A 282 15.09 27.13 -14.68
N GLY A 283 15.77 27.42 -15.79
CA GLY A 283 17.05 28.13 -15.77
C GLY A 283 18.16 27.27 -15.16
N ASP A 284 18.80 27.76 -14.10
CA ASP A 284 19.77 27.04 -13.28
C ASP A 284 19.15 26.17 -12.18
N LYS A 285 17.81 26.15 -12.11
CA LYS A 285 17.04 25.42 -11.10
C LYS A 285 16.29 24.24 -11.70
N THR A 286 15.82 23.34 -10.84
CA THR A 286 14.96 22.23 -11.21
C THR A 286 13.64 22.34 -10.47
N GLN A 287 12.52 22.35 -11.21
CA GLN A 287 11.18 22.31 -10.66
C GLN A 287 10.73 20.86 -10.51
N PHE A 288 10.18 20.53 -9.34
CA PHE A 288 9.56 19.24 -9.04
C PHE A 288 8.04 19.39 -9.02
N LYS A 289 7.35 18.33 -9.43
CA LYS A 289 5.92 18.16 -9.22
C LYS A 289 5.61 16.71 -8.91
N LEU A 290 4.87 16.50 -7.82
CA LEU A 290 4.46 15.18 -7.34
C LEU A 290 3.05 15.23 -6.73
N SER A 291 2.43 14.07 -6.62
CA SER A 291 1.21 13.85 -5.83
C SER A 291 1.38 12.60 -4.99
N PHE A 292 0.90 12.62 -3.75
CA PHE A 292 0.97 11.46 -2.85
C PHE A 292 -0.17 11.45 -1.82
N ASP A 293 -0.27 10.33 -1.11
CA ASP A 293 -1.41 9.95 -0.27
C ASP A 293 -1.37 10.62 1.11
N MET A 294 -1.38 11.96 1.10
CA MET A 294 -1.63 12.81 2.27
C MET A 294 -3.01 13.44 2.12
N SER A 295 -3.95 13.01 2.96
CA SER A 295 -5.32 13.54 2.98
C SER A 295 -5.38 14.91 3.66
N ALA A 296 -6.20 15.82 3.16
CA ALA A 296 -6.56 17.09 3.82
C ALA A 296 -7.15 16.92 5.23
N LEU A 297 -7.64 15.72 5.56
CA LEU A 297 -8.22 15.37 6.86
C LEU A 297 -7.19 14.91 7.88
N ASP A 298 -5.99 14.54 7.43
CA ASP A 298 -4.88 14.23 8.30
C ASP A 298 -4.32 15.53 8.88
N LYS A 299 -4.80 15.91 10.08
CA LYS A 299 -4.42 17.15 10.78
C LYS A 299 -3.26 16.99 11.75
N THR A 300 -2.82 15.77 12.00
CA THR A 300 -1.83 15.47 13.04
C THR A 300 -0.47 15.15 12.47
N SER A 301 -0.41 14.46 11.33
CA SER A 301 0.84 13.92 10.82
C SER A 301 1.70 15.01 10.17
N ILE A 302 3.01 14.90 10.36
CA ILE A 302 4.00 15.77 9.72
C ILE A 302 4.65 14.98 8.58
N TYR A 303 4.64 15.57 7.38
CA TYR A 303 5.27 14.99 6.20
C TYR A 303 6.57 15.75 5.89
N LYS A 304 7.72 15.08 5.92
CA LYS A 304 9.00 15.64 5.44
C LYS A 304 9.20 15.23 3.99
N ILE A 305 9.39 16.20 3.11
CA ILE A 305 9.83 15.99 1.73
C ILE A 305 11.34 16.25 1.69
N GLN A 306 12.11 15.24 1.33
CA GLN A 306 13.56 15.31 1.23
C GLN A 306 13.99 15.02 -0.21
N VAL A 307 14.83 15.89 -0.76
CA VAL A 307 15.42 15.71 -2.09
C VAL A 307 16.88 15.34 -1.89
N ASN A 308 17.30 14.28 -2.57
CA ASN A 308 18.65 13.76 -2.51
C ASN A 308 19.32 13.84 -3.89
N SER A 309 20.62 14.13 -3.91
CA SER A 309 21.48 13.87 -5.06
C SER A 309 22.05 12.47 -4.93
N VAL A 310 21.98 11.66 -5.99
CA VAL A 310 22.52 10.31 -6.02
C VAL A 310 23.83 10.29 -6.82
N ASP A 311 24.92 9.91 -6.17
CA ASP A 311 26.17 9.53 -6.84
C ASP A 311 26.05 8.06 -7.27
N GLU A 312 25.78 7.82 -8.55
CA GLU A 312 25.60 6.47 -9.11
C GLU A 312 26.85 5.58 -8.93
N ILE A 313 28.05 6.18 -8.87
CA ILE A 313 29.31 5.46 -8.75
C ILE A 313 29.53 5.01 -7.31
N LYS A 314 29.19 5.85 -6.33
CA LYS A 314 29.39 5.56 -4.90
C LYS A 314 28.16 4.99 -4.21
N GLN A 315 27.01 4.97 -4.88
CA GLN A 315 25.70 4.67 -4.30
C GLN A 315 25.42 5.47 -3.03
N GLN A 316 25.84 6.74 -3.02
CA GLN A 316 25.64 7.64 -1.90
C GLN A 316 24.57 8.68 -2.24
N ALA A 317 23.55 8.75 -1.39
CA ALA A 317 22.54 9.79 -1.43
C ALA A 317 22.92 10.92 -0.47
N THR A 318 22.96 12.16 -0.96
CA THR A 318 23.21 13.36 -0.15
C THR A 318 21.98 14.24 -0.16
N GLU A 319 21.48 14.65 1.01
CA GLU A 319 20.35 15.59 1.11
C GLU A 319 20.76 16.94 0.48
N ILE A 320 20.00 17.38 -0.52
CA ILE A 320 20.18 18.66 -1.22
C ILE A 320 19.03 19.64 -0.98
N GLY A 321 17.95 19.22 -0.34
CA GLY A 321 16.86 20.10 0.06
C GLY A 321 15.80 19.38 0.89
N THR A 322 15.12 20.12 1.76
CA THR A 322 14.01 19.58 2.56
C THR A 322 12.96 20.63 2.92
N PHE A 323 11.74 20.20 3.16
CA PHE A 323 10.72 20.96 3.90
C PHE A 323 9.73 20.02 4.58
N ASP A 324 9.12 20.51 5.66
CA ASP A 324 8.03 19.83 6.36
C ASP A 324 6.68 20.41 5.91
N MET A 325 5.67 19.56 5.84
CA MET A 325 4.27 19.90 5.58
C MET A 325 3.33 19.30 6.62
N GLN A 326 2.32 20.06 7.01
CA GLN A 326 1.24 19.58 7.88
C GLN A 326 -0.06 20.31 7.56
N ASN A 327 -1.20 19.59 7.54
CA ASN A 327 -2.49 20.27 7.45
C ASN A 327 -2.85 20.86 8.81
N LYS A 328 -3.29 22.11 8.83
CA LYS A 328 -3.80 22.72 10.07
C LYS A 328 -5.20 22.23 10.41
N VAL A 329 -5.48 22.18 11.72
CA VAL A 329 -6.83 22.27 12.26
C VAL A 329 -7.33 23.68 11.93
N SER A 330 -8.39 23.77 11.13
CA SER A 330 -9.04 25.03 10.77
C SER A 330 -9.78 25.64 11.94
#